data_AF-A0A7X4JF01-F1
#
_entry.id   AF-A0A7X4JF01-F1
#
_cell.length_a   1.000
_cell.length_b   1.000
_cell.length_c   1.000
_cell.angle_alpha   90.00
_cell.angle_beta   90.00
_cell.angle_gamma   90.00
#
_symmetry.space_group_name_H-M   'P 1'
#
loop_
_entity.id
_entity.type
_entity.pdbx_description
1 polymer ?
#
loop_
_entity_poly.entity_id
_entity_poly.type
_entity_poly.pdbx_seq_one_letter_code
_entity_poly.pdbx_strand_id
1 'polypeptide(L)'
;MIRSVITAASGLTLFAAATGPAIAQEDGVSEQDSPPTPRLEDGTVDLGGNGVWDLPWIRDFEEFIVEEGGTAPMLPWTRAMRDYNRANQSLYDPEGFCLPPGGPRAFGTPYPDEMIQHRDSIIVIY
;
A
#
# COMPACT_ATOMS: atom_id res chain seq x y z
N MET A 1 -45.70 -22.44 56.32
CA MET A 1 -46.12 -23.78 55.83
C MET A 1 -46.29 -23.70 54.32
N ILE A 2 -45.72 -24.68 53.61
CA ILE A 2 -45.94 -25.07 52.19
C ILE A 2 -45.10 -24.34 51.11
N ARG A 3 -44.43 -25.21 50.34
CA ARG A 3 -43.44 -25.05 49.25
C ARG A 3 -44.11 -24.87 47.87
N SER A 4 -43.39 -24.29 46.90
CA SER A 4 -43.15 -24.77 45.50
C SER A 4 -42.80 -23.56 44.59
N VAL A 5 -41.67 -23.39 43.90
CA VAL A 5 -40.80 -24.23 43.01
C VAL A 5 -41.22 -24.18 41.52
N ILE A 6 -40.27 -23.68 40.69
CA ILE A 6 -40.04 -23.90 39.23
C ILE A 6 -40.97 -23.12 38.28
N THR A 7 -40.48 -22.32 37.32
CA THR A 7 -39.83 -22.82 36.09
C THR A 7 -38.97 -21.74 35.39
N ALA A 8 -37.72 -22.10 35.07
CA ALA A 8 -36.85 -21.37 34.16
C ALA A 8 -37.19 -21.72 32.71
N ALA A 9 -37.30 -20.73 31.83
CA ALA A 9 -37.35 -20.93 30.38
C ALA A 9 -36.19 -20.15 29.75
N SER A 10 -35.06 -20.83 29.60
CA SER A 10 -33.92 -20.36 28.82
C SER A 10 -34.30 -20.32 27.34
N GLY A 11 -34.45 -19.12 26.77
CA GLY A 11 -34.64 -18.92 25.34
C GLY A 11 -33.30 -19.12 24.61
N LEU A 12 -33.17 -20.24 23.91
CA LEU A 12 -32.06 -20.53 23.01
C LEU A 12 -32.34 -19.86 21.66
N THR A 13 -31.76 -18.68 21.41
CA THR A 13 -31.85 -18.01 20.12
C THR A 13 -30.76 -18.55 19.20
N LEU A 14 -31.15 -19.38 18.21
CA LEU A 14 -30.27 -19.82 17.12
C LEU A 14 -29.91 -18.61 16.23
N PHE A 15 -28.64 -18.23 16.19
CA PHE A 15 -28.12 -17.28 15.20
C PHE A 15 -27.76 -18.07 13.93
N ALA A 16 -28.54 -17.90 12.86
CA ALA A 16 -28.25 -18.49 11.57
C ALA A 16 -27.10 -17.73 10.90
N ALA A 17 -25.94 -18.38 10.75
CA ALA A 17 -24.81 -17.84 9.99
C ALA A 17 -25.12 -17.97 8.49
N ALA A 18 -25.34 -16.83 7.82
CA ALA A 18 -25.43 -16.78 6.37
C ALA A 18 -24.04 -17.02 5.78
N THR A 19 -23.80 -18.21 5.23
CA THR A 19 -22.64 -18.51 4.39
C THR A 19 -22.83 -17.86 3.02
N GLY A 20 -22.44 -16.59 2.90
CA GLY A 20 -22.16 -15.99 1.60
C GLY A 20 -20.73 -16.35 1.17
N PRO A 21 -20.44 -16.57 -0.13
CA PRO A 21 -19.08 -16.67 -0.59
C PRO A 21 -18.41 -15.30 -0.41
N ALA A 22 -17.45 -15.22 0.51
CA ALA A 22 -16.51 -14.10 0.56
C ALA A 22 -15.61 -14.19 -0.66
N ILE A 23 -15.94 -13.44 -1.72
CA ILE A 23 -14.98 -13.07 -2.75
C ILE A 23 -14.28 -11.80 -2.26
N ALA A 24 -12.96 -11.79 -2.36
CA ALA A 24 -12.02 -10.69 -2.11
C ALA A 24 -11.64 -10.42 -0.65
N GLN A 25 -10.75 -11.26 -0.11
CA GLN A 25 -9.58 -10.76 0.62
C GLN A 25 -8.37 -11.36 -0.09
N GLU A 26 -7.55 -10.53 -0.73
CA GLU A 26 -6.17 -10.93 -0.98
C GLU A 26 -5.56 -11.16 0.40
N ASP A 27 -5.06 -12.37 0.65
CA ASP A 27 -4.39 -12.71 1.90
C ASP A 27 -3.22 -11.74 2.07
N GLY A 28 -3.42 -10.74 2.94
CA GLY A 28 -2.34 -9.93 3.46
C GLY A 28 -1.38 -10.89 4.16
N VAL A 29 -0.21 -11.09 3.56
CA VAL A 29 0.89 -11.83 4.20
C VAL A 29 1.12 -11.18 5.55
N SER A 30 0.82 -11.91 6.62
CA SER A 30 1.13 -11.42 7.96
C SER A 30 2.63 -11.15 8.02
N GLU A 31 3.07 -10.11 8.71
CA GLU A 31 4.51 -9.80 8.83
C GLU A 31 5.30 -11.00 9.41
N GLN A 32 4.62 -11.92 10.10
CA GLN A 32 5.16 -13.20 10.59
C GLN A 32 5.43 -14.25 9.49
N ASP A 33 4.78 -14.14 8.34
CA ASP A 33 4.90 -15.11 7.23
C ASP A 33 5.80 -14.60 6.09
N SER A 34 6.36 -13.39 6.21
CA SER A 34 7.29 -12.86 5.20
C SER A 34 8.64 -13.59 5.25
N PRO A 35 9.24 -13.95 4.10
CA PRO A 35 10.58 -14.51 4.09
C PRO A 35 11.57 -13.53 4.71
N PRO A 36 12.68 -14.01 5.31
CA PRO A 36 13.69 -13.12 5.85
C PRO A 36 14.23 -12.19 4.75
N THR A 37 14.52 -10.95 5.12
CA THR A 37 15.11 -9.96 4.21
C THR A 37 16.34 -10.55 3.50
N PRO A 38 16.35 -10.60 2.16
CA PRO A 38 17.49 -11.09 1.39
C PRO A 38 18.79 -10.33 1.72
N ARG A 39 19.90 -11.06 1.70
CA ARG A 39 21.23 -10.55 2.05
C ARG A 39 22.26 -10.97 1.01
N LEU A 40 23.22 -10.08 0.74
CA LEU A 40 24.42 -10.39 -0.04
C LEU A 40 25.38 -11.27 0.78
N GLU A 41 26.41 -11.81 0.13
CA GLU A 41 27.44 -12.65 0.77
C GLU A 41 28.18 -11.92 1.90
N ASP A 42 28.28 -10.59 1.84
CA ASP A 42 28.90 -9.76 2.86
C ASP A 42 27.96 -9.43 4.05
N GLY A 43 26.71 -9.91 4.01
CA GLY A 43 25.70 -9.71 5.04
C GLY A 43 24.90 -8.41 4.94
N THR A 44 25.18 -7.55 3.95
CA THR A 44 24.36 -6.35 3.68
C THR A 44 22.99 -6.71 3.10
N VAL A 45 22.02 -5.79 3.18
CA VAL A 45 20.69 -6.00 2.58
C VAL A 45 20.82 -5.96 1.07
N ASP A 46 20.30 -7.01 0.44
CA ASP A 46 20.17 -7.05 -1.01
C ASP A 46 18.94 -6.25 -1.44
N LEU A 47 19.17 -5.08 -2.05
CA LEU A 47 18.12 -4.24 -2.64
C LEU A 47 17.96 -4.48 -4.14
N GLY A 48 18.94 -5.13 -4.78
CA GLY A 48 18.92 -5.36 -6.23
C GLY A 48 18.10 -6.59 -6.59
N GLY A 49 18.20 -7.64 -5.78
CA GLY A 49 17.59 -8.93 -6.07
C GLY A 49 18.11 -9.54 -7.37
N ASN A 50 17.32 -10.43 -7.96
CA ASN A 50 17.66 -11.15 -9.19
C ASN A 50 16.89 -10.61 -10.41
N GLY A 51 16.86 -9.28 -10.62
CA GLY A 51 16.31 -8.72 -11.86
C GLY A 51 15.80 -7.30 -11.77
N VAL A 52 14.81 -7.00 -12.62
CA VAL A 52 14.17 -5.69 -12.74
C VAL A 52 12.86 -5.73 -11.95
N TRP A 53 12.65 -4.72 -11.13
CA TRP A 53 11.47 -4.54 -10.30
C TRP A 53 10.32 -4.00 -11.14
N ASP A 54 9.12 -4.55 -10.93
CA ASP A 54 7.89 -4.02 -11.52
C ASP A 54 7.31 -2.97 -10.59
N LEU A 55 7.20 -1.74 -11.07
CA LEU A 55 6.75 -0.61 -10.27
C LEU A 55 5.26 -0.33 -10.47
N PRO A 56 4.52 -0.06 -9.38
CA PRO A 56 3.11 0.32 -9.49
C PRO A 56 2.98 1.72 -10.10
N TRP A 57 1.91 1.94 -10.86
CA TRP A 57 1.58 3.27 -11.35
C TRP A 57 0.88 4.10 -10.27
N ILE A 58 1.65 4.90 -9.52
CA ILE A 58 1.11 5.70 -8.41
C ILE A 58 0.78 7.10 -8.89
N ARG A 59 -0.51 7.35 -9.16
CA ARG A 59 -1.04 8.68 -9.50
C ARG A 59 -1.51 9.47 -8.29
N ASP A 60 -1.89 8.77 -7.23
CA ASP A 60 -2.42 9.33 -6.00
C ASP A 60 -1.83 8.60 -4.81
N PHE A 61 -0.82 9.19 -4.17
CA PHE A 61 -0.19 8.58 -2.99
C PHE A 61 -1.14 8.49 -1.80
N GLU A 62 -2.21 9.30 -1.74
CA GLU A 62 -3.18 9.24 -0.64
C GLU A 62 -3.87 7.87 -0.56
N GLU A 63 -4.06 7.21 -1.71
CA GLU A 63 -4.66 5.86 -1.80
C GLU A 63 -3.78 4.77 -1.14
N PHE A 64 -2.47 4.99 -1.05
CA PHE A 64 -1.51 4.00 -0.55
C PHE A 64 -1.04 4.27 0.88
N ILE A 65 -1.05 5.53 1.33
CA ILE A 65 -0.43 5.93 2.62
C ILE A 65 -1.44 6.36 3.68
N VAL A 66 -2.69 6.61 3.29
CA VAL A 66 -3.73 7.07 4.20
C VAL A 66 -4.78 5.97 4.35
N GLU A 67 -5.31 5.81 5.57
CA GLU A 67 -6.46 4.95 5.81
C GLU A 67 -7.62 5.32 4.88
N GLU A 68 -8.44 4.32 4.52
CA GLU A 68 -9.54 4.48 3.58
C GLU A 68 -10.47 5.65 3.97
N GLY A 69 -10.68 6.59 3.03
CA GLY A 69 -11.47 7.79 3.26
C GLY A 69 -10.75 8.94 3.98
N GLY A 70 -9.48 8.76 4.35
CA GLY A 70 -8.64 9.82 4.89
C GLY A 70 -8.08 10.75 3.80
N THR A 71 -7.46 11.85 4.23
CA THR A 71 -6.75 12.77 3.32
C THR A 71 -5.37 13.07 3.89
N ALA A 72 -4.36 13.24 3.02
CA ALA A 72 -3.04 13.54 3.53
C ALA A 72 -3.02 14.93 4.20
N PRO A 73 -2.27 15.07 5.31
CA PRO A 73 -2.16 16.34 6.02
C PRO A 73 -1.37 17.35 5.18
N MET A 74 -2.11 18.22 4.49
CA MET A 74 -1.56 19.26 3.62
C MET A 74 -1.74 20.64 4.23
N LEU A 75 -0.73 21.50 4.06
CA LEU A 75 -0.88 22.93 4.30
C LEU A 75 -1.93 23.50 3.31
N PRO A 76 -2.62 24.61 3.65
CA PRO A 76 -3.65 25.17 2.77
C PRO A 76 -3.15 25.47 1.35
N TRP A 77 -1.93 25.99 1.22
CA TRP A 77 -1.33 26.31 -0.07
C TRP A 77 -0.92 25.07 -0.87
N THR A 78 -0.45 23.98 -0.21
CA THR A 78 -0.10 22.74 -0.92
C THR A 78 -1.36 22.04 -1.44
N ARG A 79 -2.44 22.08 -0.65
CA ARG A 79 -3.76 21.58 -1.06
C ARG A 79 -4.25 22.33 -2.30
N ALA A 80 -4.20 23.66 -2.28
CA ALA A 80 -4.58 24.48 -3.42
C ALA A 80 -3.76 24.17 -4.69
N MET A 81 -2.43 23.98 -4.55
CA MET A 81 -1.57 23.60 -5.67
C MET A 81 -1.93 22.22 -6.25
N ARG A 82 -2.17 21.23 -5.39
CA ARG A 82 -2.60 19.90 -5.81
C ARG A 82 -3.94 19.96 -6.55
N ASP A 83 -4.92 20.68 -5.99
CA ASP A 83 -6.26 20.79 -6.56
C ASP A 83 -6.21 21.52 -7.92
N TYR A 84 -5.38 22.57 -8.03
CA TYR A 84 -5.09 23.25 -9.30
C TYR A 84 -4.47 22.31 -10.34
N ASN A 85 -3.45 21.55 -9.96
CA ASN A 85 -2.78 20.60 -10.86
C ASN A 85 -3.76 19.51 -11.33
N ARG A 86 -4.58 18.95 -10.43
CA ARG A 86 -5.62 17.97 -10.82
C ARG A 86 -6.64 18.56 -11.78
N ALA A 87 -7.15 19.76 -11.50
CA ALA A 87 -8.12 20.44 -12.37
C ALA A 87 -7.55 20.70 -13.78
N ASN A 88 -6.24 20.95 -13.87
CA ASN A 88 -5.52 21.17 -15.13
C ASN A 88 -4.87 19.90 -15.69
N GLN A 89 -5.26 18.71 -15.23
CA GLN A 89 -4.75 17.42 -15.71
C GLN A 89 -3.22 17.31 -15.69
N SER A 90 -2.57 17.94 -14.70
CA SER A 90 -1.11 17.98 -14.58
C SER A 90 -0.40 18.54 -15.83
N LEU A 91 -1.01 19.49 -16.53
CA LEU A 91 -0.46 20.11 -17.75
C LEU A 91 1.00 20.58 -17.63
N TYR A 92 1.40 21.02 -16.44
CA TYR A 92 2.73 21.55 -16.17
C TYR A 92 3.69 20.52 -15.55
N ASP A 93 3.31 19.24 -15.54
CA ASP A 93 4.18 18.15 -15.13
C ASP A 93 5.32 18.00 -16.15
N PRO A 94 6.60 18.13 -15.74
CA PRO A 94 7.75 17.94 -16.63
C PRO A 94 7.73 16.60 -17.38
N GLU A 95 7.18 15.55 -16.76
CA GLU A 95 7.06 14.23 -17.37
C GLU A 95 6.18 14.26 -18.64
N GLY A 96 5.13 15.09 -18.65
CA GLY A 96 4.28 15.31 -19.83
C GLY A 96 5.00 15.98 -21.00
N PHE A 97 6.18 16.58 -20.76
CA PHE A 97 7.05 17.17 -21.78
C PHE A 97 8.19 16.24 -22.21
N CYS A 98 8.09 14.94 -21.94
CA CYS A 98 9.14 13.95 -22.20
C CYS A 98 10.45 14.24 -21.45
N LEU A 99 10.40 14.99 -20.34
CA LEU A 99 11.52 15.13 -19.44
C LEU A 99 11.49 13.99 -18.43
N PRO A 100 12.64 13.41 -18.06
CA PRO A 100 12.68 12.30 -17.12
C PRO A 100 12.07 12.73 -15.77
N PRO A 101 11.24 11.89 -15.13
CA PRO A 101 10.79 12.15 -13.78
C PRO A 101 11.99 12.25 -12.84
N GLY A 102 11.91 13.14 -11.85
CA GLY A 102 12.94 13.20 -10.79
C GLY A 102 12.93 11.91 -9.96
N GLY A 103 14.07 11.59 -9.32
CA GLY A 103 14.29 10.31 -8.62
C GLY A 103 13.10 9.77 -7.81
N PRO A 104 12.56 10.51 -6.82
CA PRO A 104 11.43 10.01 -6.02
C PRO A 104 10.16 9.72 -6.82
N ARG A 105 9.94 10.40 -7.96
CA ARG A 105 8.77 10.15 -8.81
C ARG A 105 8.96 8.93 -9.71
N ALA A 106 10.18 8.65 -10.16
CA ALA A 106 10.46 7.51 -11.02
C ALA A 106 10.02 6.17 -10.38
N PHE A 107 10.13 6.06 -9.04
CA PHE A 107 9.61 4.92 -8.27
C PHE A 107 8.08 4.76 -8.23
N GLY A 108 7.32 5.76 -8.69
CA GLY A 108 5.85 5.70 -8.81
C GLY A 108 5.37 5.73 -10.27
N THR A 109 6.29 5.66 -11.23
CA THR A 109 5.96 5.56 -12.66
C THR A 109 5.93 4.08 -13.08
N PRO A 110 5.13 3.70 -14.09
CA PRO A 110 5.00 2.30 -14.51
C PRO A 110 6.18 1.83 -15.37
N TYR A 111 7.35 2.43 -15.16
CA TYR A 111 8.60 2.05 -15.81
C TYR A 111 9.36 1.16 -14.84
N PRO A 112 9.81 -0.03 -15.26
CA PRO A 112 10.45 -0.97 -14.35
C PRO A 112 11.85 -0.47 -13.97
N ASP A 113 12.29 -0.72 -12.74
CA ASP A 113 13.58 -0.23 -12.25
C ASP A 113 14.57 -1.36 -11.89
N GLU A 114 15.85 -1.12 -12.15
CA GLU A 114 16.95 -2.01 -11.76
C GLU A 114 17.85 -1.30 -10.74
N MET A 115 18.02 -1.91 -9.57
CA MET A 115 18.91 -1.40 -8.53
C MET A 115 20.24 -2.15 -8.56
N ILE A 116 21.30 -1.47 -8.97
CA ILE A 116 22.67 -2.00 -8.97
C ILE A 116 23.38 -1.53 -7.71
N GLN A 117 23.58 -2.44 -6.77
CA GLN A 117 24.30 -2.18 -5.54
C GLN A 117 25.81 -2.36 -5.73
N HIS A 118 26.57 -1.31 -5.43
CA HIS A 118 28.01 -1.37 -5.23
C HIS A 118 28.32 -1.19 -3.74
N ARG A 119 29.57 -1.46 -3.36
CA ARG A 119 30.03 -1.34 -1.97
C ARG A 119 29.78 0.06 -1.36
N ASP A 120 29.95 1.11 -2.15
CA ASP A 120 29.90 2.50 -1.68
C ASP A 120 28.78 3.33 -2.34
N SER A 121 27.97 2.72 -3.23
CA SER A 121 26.92 3.44 -3.97
C SER A 121 25.81 2.50 -4.44
N ILE A 122 24.59 3.04 -4.56
CA ILE A 122 23.47 2.37 -5.21
C ILE A 122 23.13 3.17 -6.46
N ILE A 123 23.03 2.49 -7.59
CA ILE A 123 22.59 3.06 -8.86
C ILE A 123 21.21 2.51 -9.13
N VAL A 124 20.23 3.38 -9.36
CA VAL A 124 18.88 2.98 -9.77
C VAL A 124 18.68 3.41 -11.21
N ILE A 125 18.33 2.44 -12.05
CA ILE A 125 18.08 2.62 -13.47
C ILE A 125 16.57 2.51 -13.69
N TYR A 126 15.98 3.46 -14.39
CA TYR A 126 14.57 3.51 -14.76
C TYR A 126 14.41 3.59 -16.28
#